data_AF-A0A077LNB3-F1
#
_entry.id   AF-A0A077LNB3-F1
#
_cell.length_a   1.000
_cell.length_b   1.000
_cell.length_c   1.000
_cell.angle_alpha   90.00
_cell.angle_beta   90.00
_cell.angle_gamma   90.00
#
_symmetry.space_group_name_H-M   'P 1'
#
loop_
_entity.id
_entity.type
_entity.pdbx_description
1 polymer ?
#
loop_
_entity_poly.entity_id
_entity_poly.type
_entity_poly.pdbx_seq_one_letter_code
_entity_poly.pdbx_strand_id
1 'polypeptide(L)'
;MATTSAQVQQLYVAYLGRAADKGGLDYWLGQLNAEPAQITLDQIRTNFVNEQPEYAAAYAGLSRVDTVTKIYNNLFGRAPDAGGLTYWTTGGGATVALDQLLVAFVNGASATDAQVVTNKVLVSEVYTSTAGANYAAADAKAIISGVNDTTQSVTDAVAKLSDGSLSGIAVPASVGLLKASVAADAAVSAYETTKAADLLAIEKQLATLSTTSAVIKDQTVTSTANSTYSDVNTELKADLADARAQASAGNVVGLDGKSTLTLTGEATVKAAALTAAADTLRLSDDKSVEKTGAYDTAAKALAAAKEPNAADVTQAKATLVAYANNPANATVWDTALSDAGVTKASPADVAADVDSLYTVLTTLGTSTTLINKVTADFAGVTAFTSFGSLAAQELTFVKATDAFNKADTALANQNGSTAASDWKAAYAADASVKLQVEASKALDAIEASYKAIDTAHTALTTAQTAAADKLAGTSLVALNTKAAPDTFVAGGTADKADVFYFTGGKVTTADGALTFETAKDSLYIGDGYTLNTTAKFDAATGTITGGQNGVKEVFFFKDGSNIKAVIEAADLGSSTFQATVANGTSNLDASASDQVSIITLTGITSVDQLSFANGVITAHA
;
A
#
# COMPACT_ATOMS: atom_id res chain seq x y z
N MET A 1 -10.48 -15.78 -39.40
CA MET A 1 -9.78 -15.42 -38.15
C MET A 1 -9.26 -16.70 -37.54
N ALA A 2 -8.00 -16.75 -37.11
CA ALA A 2 -7.45 -17.90 -36.40
C ALA A 2 -8.26 -18.13 -35.11
N THR A 3 -8.60 -19.39 -34.83
CA THR A 3 -9.34 -19.75 -33.60
C THR A 3 -8.34 -19.74 -32.45
N THR A 4 -8.68 -19.10 -31.33
CA THR A 4 -7.74 -18.89 -30.21
C THR A 4 -7.81 -20.00 -29.17
N SER A 5 -6.72 -20.21 -28.42
CA SER A 5 -6.66 -21.11 -27.25
C SER A 5 -7.80 -20.86 -26.27
N ALA A 6 -8.19 -19.60 -26.08
CA ALA A 6 -9.29 -19.18 -25.22
C ALA A 6 -10.63 -19.84 -25.62
N GLN A 7 -10.93 -19.95 -26.92
CA GLN A 7 -12.18 -20.57 -27.39
C GLN A 7 -12.23 -22.08 -27.11
N VAL A 8 -11.08 -22.76 -27.18
CA VAL A 8 -10.97 -24.17 -26.82
C VAL A 8 -11.07 -24.34 -25.30
N GLN A 9 -10.39 -23.49 -24.52
CA GLN A 9 -10.50 -23.50 -23.06
C GLN A 9 -11.92 -23.26 -22.57
N GLN A 10 -12.69 -22.37 -23.21
CA GLN A 10 -14.11 -22.18 -22.90
C GLN A 10 -14.93 -23.47 -23.04
N LEU A 11 -14.59 -24.35 -23.99
CA LEU A 11 -15.27 -25.64 -24.14
C LEU A 11 -14.99 -26.58 -22.97
N TYR A 12 -13.71 -26.69 -22.58
CA TYR A 12 -13.30 -27.48 -21.42
C TYR A 12 -13.94 -26.96 -20.13
N VAL A 13 -13.92 -25.64 -19.91
CA VAL A 13 -14.56 -25.02 -18.76
C VAL A 13 -16.06 -25.30 -18.78
N ALA A 14 -16.76 -25.08 -19.89
CA ALA A 14 -18.21 -25.20 -19.95
C ALA A 14 -18.72 -26.63 -19.78
N TYR A 15 -18.19 -27.54 -20.59
CA TYR A 15 -18.72 -28.89 -20.68
C TYR A 15 -18.08 -29.79 -19.62
N LEU A 16 -16.78 -29.67 -19.36
CA LEU A 16 -16.07 -30.58 -18.45
C LEU A 16 -15.81 -29.97 -17.07
N GLY A 17 -15.95 -28.64 -16.91
CA GLY A 17 -15.78 -27.98 -15.62
C GLY A 17 -14.32 -27.98 -15.14
N ARG A 18 -13.36 -27.99 -16.06
CA ARG A 18 -11.92 -28.00 -15.78
C ARG A 18 -11.13 -27.30 -16.89
N ALA A 19 -9.89 -26.93 -16.62
CA ALA A 19 -8.94 -26.49 -17.65
C ALA A 19 -8.56 -27.65 -18.61
N ALA A 20 -8.15 -27.30 -19.84
CA ALA A 20 -7.62 -28.26 -20.80
C ALA A 20 -6.27 -28.84 -20.35
N ASP A 21 -5.94 -30.07 -20.76
CA ASP A 21 -4.55 -30.52 -20.73
C ASP A 21 -3.79 -29.96 -21.94
N LYS A 22 -2.46 -29.88 -21.83
CA LYS A 22 -1.64 -29.24 -22.87
C LYS A 22 -1.71 -29.99 -24.20
N GLY A 23 -1.68 -31.33 -24.17
CA GLY A 23 -1.71 -32.16 -25.38
C GLY A 23 -3.04 -32.05 -26.13
N GLY A 24 -4.16 -32.08 -25.41
CA GLY A 24 -5.50 -31.88 -25.96
C GLY A 24 -5.70 -30.48 -26.54
N LEU A 25 -5.25 -29.44 -25.83
CA LEU A 25 -5.32 -28.06 -26.31
C LEU A 25 -4.52 -27.88 -27.62
N ASP A 26 -3.29 -28.39 -27.65
CA ASP A 26 -2.42 -28.32 -28.83
C ASP A 26 -3.01 -29.10 -30.02
N TYR A 27 -3.59 -30.29 -29.77
CA TYR A 27 -4.25 -31.08 -30.79
C TYR A 27 -5.39 -30.29 -31.46
N TRP A 28 -6.31 -29.72 -30.68
CA TRP A 28 -7.42 -28.94 -31.23
C TRP A 28 -6.95 -27.72 -32.00
N LEU A 29 -5.98 -26.98 -31.47
CA LEU A 29 -5.40 -25.82 -32.15
C LEU A 29 -4.69 -26.20 -33.45
N GLY A 30 -4.00 -27.34 -33.48
CA GLY A 30 -3.38 -27.87 -34.68
C GLY A 30 -4.39 -28.22 -35.77
N GLN A 31 -5.54 -28.81 -35.42
CA GLN A 31 -6.60 -29.13 -36.37
C GLN A 31 -7.35 -27.88 -36.88
N LEU A 32 -7.62 -26.93 -35.98
CA LEU A 32 -8.33 -25.67 -36.29
C LEU A 32 -7.51 -24.73 -37.18
N ASN A 33 -6.20 -24.68 -36.96
CA ASN A 33 -5.30 -23.74 -37.62
C ASN A 33 -4.41 -24.41 -38.69
N ALA A 34 -4.69 -25.67 -39.06
CA ALA A 34 -4.11 -26.29 -40.24
C ALA A 34 -4.53 -25.54 -41.52
N GLU A 35 -3.75 -25.66 -42.59
CA GLU A 35 -4.05 -25.05 -43.89
C GLU A 35 -4.15 -26.13 -44.98
N PRO A 36 -5.38 -26.51 -45.41
CA PRO A 36 -6.68 -26.01 -44.96
C PRO A 36 -7.07 -26.54 -43.56
N ALA A 37 -7.95 -25.81 -42.87
CA ALA A 37 -8.44 -26.23 -41.55
C ALA A 37 -9.12 -27.60 -41.65
N GLN A 38 -8.75 -28.52 -40.75
CA GLN A 38 -9.26 -29.90 -40.78
C GLN A 38 -10.60 -30.04 -40.05
N ILE A 39 -10.88 -29.13 -39.12
CA ILE A 39 -12.12 -29.09 -38.32
C ILE A 39 -12.52 -27.65 -38.01
N THR A 40 -13.81 -27.41 -37.80
CA THR A 40 -14.34 -26.12 -37.33
C THR A 40 -14.65 -26.13 -35.83
N LEU A 41 -14.77 -24.95 -35.22
CA LEU A 41 -15.15 -24.83 -33.80
C LEU A 41 -16.55 -25.41 -33.50
N ASP A 42 -17.49 -25.36 -34.46
CA ASP A 42 -18.81 -26.01 -34.35
C ASP A 42 -18.67 -27.54 -34.30
N GLN A 43 -17.79 -28.10 -35.12
CA GLN A 43 -17.53 -29.54 -35.14
C GLN A 43 -16.83 -30.00 -33.86
N ILE A 44 -15.91 -29.20 -33.29
CA ILE A 44 -15.33 -29.50 -31.97
C ILE A 44 -16.40 -29.48 -30.88
N ARG A 45 -17.30 -28.48 -30.87
CA ARG A 45 -18.45 -28.45 -29.95
C ARG A 45 -19.30 -29.71 -30.04
N THR A 46 -19.62 -30.12 -31.26
CA THR A 46 -20.36 -31.35 -31.54
C THR A 46 -19.61 -32.58 -31.03
N ASN A 47 -18.29 -32.63 -31.24
CA ASN A 47 -17.43 -33.71 -30.79
C ASN A 47 -17.39 -33.82 -29.25
N PHE A 48 -17.30 -32.70 -28.53
CA PHE A 48 -17.35 -32.66 -27.07
C PHE A 48 -18.60 -33.33 -26.50
N VAL A 49 -19.76 -33.09 -27.11
CA VAL A 49 -21.04 -33.62 -26.64
C VAL A 49 -21.27 -35.07 -27.07
N ASN A 50 -20.86 -35.45 -28.27
CA ASN A 50 -21.21 -36.74 -28.87
C ASN A 50 -20.13 -37.82 -28.77
N GLU A 51 -18.86 -37.42 -28.66
CA GLU A 51 -17.73 -38.36 -28.80
C GLU A 51 -16.82 -38.41 -27.56
N GLN A 52 -16.82 -37.40 -26.69
CA GLN A 52 -15.93 -37.39 -25.52
C GLN A 52 -16.45 -38.27 -24.39
N PRO A 53 -15.71 -39.32 -23.97
CA PRO A 53 -16.16 -40.23 -22.90
C PRO A 53 -16.39 -39.52 -21.56
N GLU A 54 -15.60 -38.48 -21.26
CA GLU A 54 -15.74 -37.69 -20.03
C GLU A 54 -17.04 -36.89 -20.01
N TYR A 55 -17.48 -36.36 -21.16
CA TYR A 55 -18.78 -35.72 -21.28
C TYR A 55 -19.90 -36.75 -21.08
N ALA A 56 -19.84 -37.88 -21.79
CA ALA A 56 -20.83 -38.93 -21.65
C ALA A 56 -20.98 -39.37 -20.18
N ALA A 57 -19.86 -39.59 -19.47
CA ALA A 57 -19.87 -39.93 -18.05
C ALA A 57 -20.45 -38.83 -17.15
N ALA A 58 -20.17 -37.56 -17.45
CA ALA A 58 -20.60 -36.43 -16.62
C ALA A 58 -22.07 -36.02 -16.82
N TYR A 59 -22.68 -36.39 -17.96
CA TYR A 59 -24.03 -35.96 -18.35
C TYR A 59 -25.01 -37.11 -18.62
N ALA A 60 -24.57 -38.37 -18.65
CA ALA A 60 -25.46 -39.52 -18.86
C ALA A 60 -26.59 -39.56 -17.84
N GLY A 61 -27.83 -39.70 -18.33
CA GLY A 61 -29.03 -39.82 -17.51
C GLY A 61 -29.47 -38.52 -16.83
N LEU A 62 -28.78 -37.39 -17.04
CA LEU A 62 -29.21 -36.10 -16.51
C LEU A 62 -30.47 -35.60 -17.23
N SER A 63 -31.37 -35.00 -16.47
CA SER A 63 -32.50 -34.26 -17.06
C SER A 63 -31.99 -32.97 -17.72
N ARG A 64 -32.79 -32.40 -18.63
CA ARG A 64 -32.49 -31.08 -19.23
C ARG A 64 -32.21 -30.01 -18.17
N VAL A 65 -32.96 -30.03 -17.06
CA VAL A 65 -32.82 -29.11 -15.93
C VAL A 65 -31.44 -29.26 -15.30
N ASP A 66 -31.02 -30.50 -15.04
CA ASP A 66 -29.72 -30.79 -14.43
C ASP A 66 -28.56 -30.46 -15.38
N THR A 67 -28.70 -30.75 -16.67
CA THR A 67 -27.70 -30.39 -17.69
C THR A 67 -27.49 -28.89 -17.77
N VAL A 68 -28.57 -28.10 -17.87
CA VAL A 68 -28.50 -26.63 -17.90
C VAL A 68 -27.85 -26.10 -16.62
N THR A 69 -28.29 -26.59 -15.47
CA THR A 69 -27.76 -26.17 -14.16
C THR A 69 -26.28 -26.49 -14.02
N LYS A 70 -25.83 -27.66 -14.49
CA LYS A 70 -24.42 -28.06 -14.43
C LYS A 70 -23.55 -27.17 -15.31
N ILE A 71 -23.96 -26.90 -16.55
CA ILE A 71 -23.21 -26.01 -17.47
C ILE A 71 -23.16 -24.57 -16.93
N TYR A 72 -24.25 -24.08 -16.32
CA TYR A 72 -24.28 -22.78 -15.65
C TYR A 72 -23.27 -22.67 -14.51
N ASN A 73 -23.20 -23.69 -13.64
CA ASN A 73 -22.23 -23.71 -12.55
C ASN A 73 -20.78 -23.76 -13.08
N ASN A 74 -20.55 -24.58 -14.11
CA ASN A 74 -19.25 -24.70 -14.74
C ASN A 74 -18.78 -23.35 -15.34
N LEU A 75 -19.63 -22.66 -16.11
CA LEU A 75 -19.30 -21.37 -16.73
C LEU A 75 -19.28 -20.23 -15.71
N PHE A 76 -20.40 -20.00 -15.03
CA PHE A 76 -20.64 -18.78 -14.25
C PHE A 76 -20.44 -18.94 -12.75
N GLY A 77 -20.21 -20.17 -12.26
CA GLY A 77 -20.02 -20.42 -10.82
C GLY A 77 -21.32 -20.29 -10.01
N ARG A 78 -22.48 -20.26 -10.67
CA ARG A 78 -23.80 -20.09 -10.04
C ARG A 78 -24.87 -20.90 -10.78
N ALA A 79 -25.98 -21.16 -10.11
CA ALA A 79 -27.17 -21.71 -10.75
C ALA A 79 -27.88 -20.64 -11.63
N PRO A 80 -28.66 -21.06 -12.65
CA PRO A 80 -29.55 -20.15 -13.36
C PRO A 80 -30.62 -19.61 -12.41
N ASP A 81 -31.09 -18.38 -12.63
CA ASP A 81 -32.27 -17.86 -11.94
C ASP A 81 -33.54 -18.60 -12.41
N ALA A 82 -34.65 -18.45 -11.67
CA ALA A 82 -35.89 -19.17 -11.96
C ALA A 82 -36.45 -18.90 -13.38
N GLY A 83 -36.30 -17.67 -13.87
CA GLY A 83 -36.74 -17.28 -15.21
C GLY A 83 -35.85 -17.87 -16.29
N GLY A 84 -34.53 -17.75 -16.13
CA GLY A 84 -33.54 -18.36 -17.01
C GLY A 84 -33.67 -19.88 -17.08
N LEU A 85 -33.82 -20.55 -15.95
CA LEU A 85 -34.02 -22.01 -15.92
C LEU A 85 -35.29 -22.42 -16.67
N THR A 86 -36.39 -21.69 -16.47
CA THR A 86 -37.65 -21.92 -17.20
C THR A 86 -37.45 -21.75 -18.71
N TYR A 87 -36.76 -20.68 -19.12
CA TYR A 87 -36.48 -20.40 -20.53
C TYR A 87 -35.70 -21.54 -21.21
N TRP A 88 -34.67 -22.07 -20.56
CA TRP A 88 -33.82 -23.13 -21.13
C TRP A 88 -34.42 -24.53 -21.08
N THR A 89 -35.40 -24.77 -20.21
CA THR A 89 -35.95 -26.12 -19.98
C THR A 89 -37.30 -26.32 -20.64
N THR A 90 -38.16 -25.30 -20.64
CA THR A 90 -39.54 -25.38 -21.16
C THR A 90 -39.92 -24.22 -22.08
N GLY A 91 -39.16 -23.11 -22.06
CA GLY A 91 -39.37 -21.94 -22.90
C GLY A 91 -38.65 -22.00 -24.25
N GLY A 92 -38.36 -20.83 -24.83
CA GLY A 92 -37.76 -20.71 -26.17
C GLY A 92 -36.36 -21.33 -26.31
N GLY A 93 -35.64 -21.54 -25.19
CA GLY A 93 -34.34 -22.21 -25.17
C GLY A 93 -34.41 -23.73 -25.08
N ALA A 94 -35.61 -24.32 -24.88
CA ALA A 94 -35.77 -25.77 -24.68
C ALA A 94 -35.24 -26.60 -25.85
N THR A 95 -35.38 -26.10 -27.08
CA THR A 95 -34.96 -26.77 -28.32
C THR A 95 -33.50 -26.52 -28.72
N VAL A 96 -32.76 -25.68 -27.99
CA VAL A 96 -31.34 -25.45 -28.26
C VAL A 96 -30.56 -26.72 -27.95
N ALA A 97 -29.89 -27.27 -28.97
CA ALA A 97 -29.08 -28.47 -28.85
C ALA A 97 -27.95 -28.30 -27.82
N LEU A 98 -27.57 -29.40 -27.17
CA LEU A 98 -26.63 -29.37 -26.05
C LEU A 98 -25.25 -28.79 -26.42
N ASP A 99 -24.78 -29.06 -27.64
CA ASP A 99 -23.52 -28.57 -28.21
C ASP A 99 -23.54 -27.06 -28.52
N GLN A 100 -24.74 -26.47 -28.62
CA GLN A 100 -24.94 -25.03 -28.88
C GLN A 100 -25.23 -24.22 -27.60
N LEU A 101 -25.42 -24.88 -26.46
CA LEU A 101 -25.72 -24.19 -25.20
C LEU A 101 -24.62 -23.24 -24.76
N LEU A 102 -23.34 -23.63 -24.91
CA LEU A 102 -22.23 -22.73 -24.58
C LEU A 102 -22.35 -21.39 -25.32
N VAL A 103 -22.53 -21.45 -26.64
CA VAL A 103 -22.64 -20.25 -27.47
C VAL A 103 -23.85 -19.43 -27.06
N ALA A 104 -25.00 -20.08 -26.83
CA ALA A 104 -26.21 -19.41 -26.40
C ALA A 104 -26.06 -18.74 -25.02
N PHE A 105 -25.37 -19.39 -24.07
CA PHE A 105 -25.15 -18.86 -22.73
C PHE A 105 -24.15 -17.70 -22.72
N VAL A 106 -23.03 -17.81 -23.44
CA VAL A 106 -22.03 -16.74 -23.54
C VAL A 106 -22.62 -15.52 -24.24
N ASN A 107 -23.42 -15.71 -25.31
CA ASN A 107 -24.08 -14.61 -26.00
C ASN A 107 -25.18 -13.94 -25.14
N GLY A 108 -25.81 -14.70 -24.24
CA GLY A 108 -26.81 -14.20 -23.29
C GLY A 108 -26.26 -13.79 -21.93
N ALA A 109 -24.93 -13.79 -21.75
CA ALA A 109 -24.29 -13.55 -20.47
C ALA A 109 -24.40 -12.06 -20.05
N SER A 110 -24.57 -11.81 -18.75
CA SER A 110 -24.40 -10.47 -18.19
C SER A 110 -22.92 -10.05 -18.23
N ALA A 111 -22.63 -8.77 -18.01
CA ALA A 111 -21.24 -8.29 -17.91
C ALA A 111 -20.45 -9.03 -16.81
N THR A 112 -21.08 -9.29 -15.67
CA THR A 112 -20.50 -10.08 -14.57
C THR A 112 -20.21 -11.51 -15.00
N ASP A 113 -21.18 -12.20 -15.62
CA ASP A 113 -21.01 -13.59 -16.08
C ASP A 113 -19.93 -13.71 -17.16
N ALA A 114 -19.87 -12.75 -18.09
CA ALA A 114 -18.83 -12.68 -19.11
C ALA A 114 -17.44 -12.50 -18.48
N GLN A 115 -17.33 -11.69 -17.41
CA GLN A 115 -16.09 -11.53 -16.67
C GLN A 115 -15.68 -12.82 -15.93
N VAL A 116 -16.63 -13.55 -15.33
CA VAL A 116 -16.35 -14.86 -14.69
C VAL A 116 -15.76 -15.85 -15.71
N VAL A 117 -16.37 -15.95 -16.91
CA VAL A 117 -15.86 -16.82 -17.98
C VAL A 117 -14.47 -16.39 -18.42
N THR A 118 -14.24 -15.09 -18.60
CA THR A 118 -12.92 -14.54 -18.95
C THR A 118 -11.86 -14.90 -17.90
N ASN A 119 -12.17 -14.70 -16.61
CA ASN A 119 -11.26 -15.02 -15.52
C ASN A 119 -10.95 -16.51 -15.42
N LYS A 120 -11.97 -17.37 -15.57
CA LYS A 120 -11.77 -18.83 -15.59
C LYS A 120 -10.93 -19.30 -16.78
N VAL A 121 -11.13 -18.70 -17.96
CA VAL A 121 -10.33 -19.01 -19.15
C VAL A 121 -8.88 -18.59 -18.93
N LEU A 122 -8.64 -17.39 -18.40
CA LEU A 122 -7.29 -16.92 -18.06
C LEU A 122 -6.60 -17.88 -17.08
N VAL A 123 -7.25 -18.22 -15.96
CA VAL A 123 -6.71 -19.16 -14.98
C VAL A 123 -6.47 -20.54 -15.61
N SER A 124 -7.35 -20.98 -16.52
CA SER A 124 -7.17 -22.24 -17.25
C SER A 124 -5.96 -22.21 -18.16
N GLU A 125 -5.74 -21.13 -18.91
CA GLU A 125 -4.56 -20.97 -19.77
C GLU A 125 -3.27 -21.00 -18.95
N VAL A 126 -3.24 -20.28 -17.82
CA VAL A 126 -2.09 -20.28 -16.90
C VAL A 126 -1.86 -21.70 -16.38
N TYR A 127 -2.88 -22.36 -15.82
CA TYR A 127 -2.75 -23.72 -15.32
C TYR A 127 -2.28 -24.71 -16.39
N THR A 128 -2.92 -24.73 -17.57
CA THR A 128 -2.57 -25.65 -18.66
C THR A 128 -1.13 -25.46 -19.11
N SER A 129 -0.64 -24.22 -19.13
CA SER A 129 0.76 -23.91 -19.44
C SER A 129 1.70 -24.37 -18.33
N THR A 130 1.36 -24.12 -17.06
CA THR A 130 2.19 -24.45 -15.89
C THR A 130 2.24 -25.95 -15.63
N ALA A 131 1.12 -26.65 -15.78
CA ALA A 131 1.00 -28.07 -15.47
C ALA A 131 1.81 -28.92 -16.44
N GLY A 132 1.79 -28.59 -17.75
CA GLY A 132 2.51 -29.32 -18.78
C GLY A 132 2.28 -30.84 -18.70
N ALA A 133 3.36 -31.61 -18.58
CA ALA A 133 3.32 -33.07 -18.45
C ALA A 133 2.74 -33.54 -17.10
N ASN A 134 2.71 -32.68 -16.09
CA ASN A 134 2.22 -33.00 -14.75
C ASN A 134 0.73 -32.63 -14.57
N TYR A 135 -0.01 -32.56 -15.68
CA TYR A 135 -1.44 -32.28 -15.65
C TYR A 135 -2.23 -33.32 -14.84
N ALA A 136 -3.13 -32.85 -13.97
CA ALA A 136 -4.11 -33.69 -13.27
C ALA A 136 -5.52 -33.11 -13.40
N ALA A 137 -6.50 -33.93 -13.79
CA ALA A 137 -7.86 -33.46 -14.03
C ALA A 137 -8.56 -32.92 -12.77
N ALA A 138 -8.21 -33.45 -11.59
CA ALA A 138 -8.71 -32.96 -10.31
C ALA A 138 -8.21 -31.53 -10.02
N ASP A 139 -6.94 -31.26 -10.29
CA ASP A 139 -6.32 -29.94 -10.13
C ASP A 139 -6.87 -28.93 -11.12
N ALA A 140 -7.01 -29.33 -12.38
CA ALA A 140 -7.58 -28.51 -13.46
C ALA A 140 -9.01 -28.05 -13.12
N LYS A 141 -9.75 -28.84 -12.33
CA LYS A 141 -11.05 -28.47 -11.78
C LYS A 141 -10.92 -27.61 -10.52
N ALA A 142 -10.02 -27.97 -9.61
CA ALA A 142 -9.83 -27.26 -8.34
C ALA A 142 -9.31 -25.83 -8.51
N ILE A 143 -8.47 -25.59 -9.52
CA ILE A 143 -7.86 -24.27 -9.74
C ILE A 143 -8.89 -23.24 -10.23
N ILE A 144 -9.82 -23.63 -11.09
CA ILE A 144 -10.91 -22.75 -11.55
C ILE A 144 -12.12 -22.71 -10.59
N SER A 145 -12.10 -23.55 -9.56
CA SER A 145 -13.15 -23.58 -8.53
C SER A 145 -12.99 -22.37 -7.60
N GLY A 146 -14.04 -21.54 -7.53
CA GLY A 146 -14.07 -20.30 -6.75
C GLY A 146 -13.67 -19.04 -7.52
N VAL A 147 -13.21 -19.17 -8.77
CA VAL A 147 -12.94 -18.03 -9.65
C VAL A 147 -14.26 -17.33 -10.00
N ASN A 148 -14.34 -16.04 -9.70
CA ASN A 148 -15.50 -15.18 -9.93
C ASN A 148 -15.09 -13.92 -10.71
N ASP A 149 -15.93 -12.88 -10.70
CA ASP A 149 -15.74 -11.63 -11.45
C ASP A 149 -14.68 -10.69 -10.85
N THR A 150 -14.14 -11.00 -9.67
CA THR A 150 -13.14 -10.17 -8.98
C THR A 150 -11.70 -10.56 -9.30
N THR A 151 -10.79 -9.58 -9.33
CA THR A 151 -9.35 -9.81 -9.46
C THR A 151 -8.79 -10.66 -8.32
N GLN A 152 -9.29 -10.49 -7.09
CA GLN A 152 -8.84 -11.27 -5.94
C GLN A 152 -9.03 -12.78 -6.16
N SER A 153 -10.18 -13.19 -6.73
CA SER A 153 -10.43 -14.61 -6.99
C SER A 153 -9.45 -15.23 -8.00
N VAL A 154 -8.96 -14.43 -8.96
CA VAL A 154 -7.92 -14.85 -9.91
C VAL A 154 -6.58 -14.98 -9.20
N THR A 155 -6.21 -14.01 -8.35
CA THR A 155 -5.01 -14.08 -7.51
C THR A 155 -5.01 -15.32 -6.62
N ASP A 156 -6.12 -15.59 -5.92
CA ASP A 156 -6.26 -16.75 -5.04
C ASP A 156 -6.17 -18.07 -5.82
N ALA A 157 -6.73 -18.13 -7.03
CA ALA A 157 -6.65 -19.30 -7.89
C ALA A 157 -5.23 -19.55 -8.42
N VAL A 158 -4.53 -18.50 -8.87
CA VAL A 158 -3.15 -18.61 -9.37
C VAL A 158 -2.17 -18.98 -8.26
N ALA A 159 -2.41 -18.53 -7.01
CA ALA A 159 -1.60 -18.93 -5.86
C ALA A 159 -1.60 -20.45 -5.61
N LYS A 160 -2.66 -21.17 -6.04
CA LYS A 160 -2.72 -22.64 -5.95
C LYS A 160 -1.64 -23.36 -6.76
N LEU A 161 -1.08 -22.70 -7.77
CA LEU A 161 0.04 -23.24 -8.56
C LEU A 161 1.32 -23.41 -7.74
N SER A 162 1.43 -22.69 -6.62
CA SER A 162 2.63 -22.68 -5.78
C SER A 162 2.37 -23.07 -4.33
N ASP A 163 1.12 -23.19 -3.87
CA ASP A 163 0.76 -23.49 -2.47
C ASP A 163 0.68 -24.98 -2.11
N GLY A 164 0.88 -25.87 -3.09
CA GLY A 164 0.85 -27.34 -2.89
C GLY A 164 -0.55 -27.96 -2.85
N SER A 165 -1.62 -27.19 -3.12
CA SER A 165 -2.99 -27.71 -3.18
C SER A 165 -3.32 -28.50 -4.45
N LEU A 166 -2.44 -28.44 -5.47
CA LEU A 166 -2.60 -29.10 -6.76
C LEU A 166 -1.64 -30.30 -6.85
N SER A 167 -2.21 -31.50 -6.90
CA SER A 167 -1.54 -32.81 -6.82
C SER A 167 -0.70 -33.22 -8.04
N GLY A 168 -1.09 -32.81 -9.24
CA GLY A 168 -0.34 -32.94 -10.48
C GLY A 168 0.81 -31.94 -10.55
N ILE A 169 0.66 -30.75 -9.96
CA ILE A 169 1.75 -29.77 -9.83
C ILE A 169 2.46 -29.93 -8.47
N ALA A 170 2.26 -31.06 -7.78
CA ALA A 170 2.50 -31.20 -6.35
C ALA A 170 3.92 -30.81 -5.95
N VAL A 171 4.01 -29.66 -5.27
CA VAL A 171 5.05 -29.44 -4.28
C VAL A 171 4.57 -30.08 -2.97
N PRO A 172 5.45 -30.68 -2.17
CA PRO A 172 5.08 -31.21 -0.86
C PRO A 172 4.36 -30.14 -0.02
N ALA A 173 3.35 -30.53 0.76
CA ALA A 173 2.53 -29.58 1.53
C ALA A 173 3.37 -28.66 2.43
N SER A 174 4.45 -29.18 3.03
CA SER A 174 5.42 -28.41 3.82
C SER A 174 6.17 -27.36 2.99
N VAL A 175 6.47 -27.65 1.72
CA VAL A 175 7.05 -26.68 0.78
C VAL A 175 6.02 -25.61 0.39
N GLY A 176 4.76 -26.00 0.17
CA GLY A 176 3.67 -25.05 -0.07
C GLY A 176 3.49 -24.05 1.08
N LEU A 177 3.52 -24.53 2.33
CA LEU A 177 3.50 -23.69 3.53
C LEU A 177 4.71 -22.76 3.61
N LEU A 178 5.90 -23.26 3.29
CA LEU A 178 7.13 -22.46 3.25
C LEU A 178 7.03 -21.33 2.21
N LYS A 179 6.55 -21.65 1.00
CA LYS A 179 6.34 -20.65 -0.06
C LYS A 179 5.34 -19.58 0.35
N ALA A 180 4.24 -19.97 0.99
CA ALA A 180 3.26 -19.03 1.53
C ALA A 180 3.88 -18.09 2.60
N SER A 181 4.71 -18.62 3.49
CA SER A 181 5.42 -17.82 4.50
C SER A 181 6.39 -16.82 3.86
N VAL A 182 7.23 -17.27 2.91
CA VAL A 182 8.17 -16.40 2.19
C VAL A 182 7.44 -15.30 1.42
N ALA A 183 6.32 -15.63 0.79
CA ALA A 183 5.49 -14.66 0.07
C ALA A 183 4.86 -13.63 1.02
N ALA A 184 4.40 -14.05 2.20
CA ALA A 184 3.83 -13.15 3.20
C ALA A 184 4.89 -12.19 3.77
N ASP A 185 6.10 -12.68 4.06
CA ASP A 185 7.24 -11.85 4.49
C ASP A 185 7.60 -10.80 3.44
N ALA A 186 7.64 -11.20 2.17
CA ALA A 186 7.91 -10.31 1.04
C ALA A 186 6.81 -9.25 0.87
N ALA A 187 5.54 -9.63 1.08
CA ALA A 187 4.41 -8.71 1.00
C ALA A 187 4.45 -7.63 2.09
N VAL A 188 4.77 -8.00 3.35
CA VAL A 188 4.95 -7.03 4.44
C VAL A 188 6.12 -6.10 4.15
N SER A 189 7.27 -6.66 3.75
CA SER A 189 8.48 -5.87 3.43
C SER A 189 8.23 -4.87 2.29
N ALA A 190 7.53 -5.31 1.24
CA ALA A 190 7.16 -4.45 0.11
C ALA A 190 6.17 -3.35 0.54
N TYR A 191 5.20 -3.68 1.38
CA TYR A 191 4.24 -2.71 1.91
C TYR A 191 4.94 -1.64 2.75
N GLU A 192 5.77 -2.05 3.71
CA GLU A 192 6.52 -1.12 4.57
C GLU A 192 7.43 -0.19 3.76
N THR A 193 8.15 -0.75 2.80
CA THR A 193 9.02 0.02 1.90
C THR A 193 8.23 1.07 1.11
N THR A 194 7.06 0.71 0.59
CA THR A 194 6.24 1.61 -0.23
C THR A 194 5.43 2.61 0.57
N LYS A 195 5.13 2.33 1.85
CA LYS A 195 4.27 3.17 2.70
C LYS A 195 5.00 4.07 3.69
N ALA A 196 6.31 3.91 3.89
CA ALA A 196 7.10 4.82 4.74
C ALA A 196 6.97 6.29 4.30
N ALA A 197 7.04 6.56 2.99
CA ALA A 197 6.91 7.92 2.45
C ALA A 197 5.49 8.49 2.59
N ASP A 198 4.45 7.65 2.46
CA ASP A 198 3.06 8.06 2.65
C ASP A 198 2.79 8.46 4.10
N LEU A 199 3.29 7.67 5.07
CA LEU A 199 3.18 8.02 6.50
C LEU A 199 3.91 9.33 6.82
N LEU A 200 5.11 9.54 6.28
CA LEU A 200 5.87 10.77 6.49
C LEU A 200 5.14 11.99 5.90
N ALA A 201 4.40 11.81 4.80
CA ALA A 201 3.57 12.87 4.24
C ALA A 201 2.39 13.22 5.16
N ILE A 202 1.74 12.22 5.75
CA ILE A 202 0.65 12.41 6.72
C ILE A 202 1.17 13.12 7.98
N GLU A 203 2.35 12.75 8.46
CA GLU A 203 3.00 13.40 9.60
C GLU A 203 3.30 14.88 9.35
N LYS A 204 3.79 15.22 8.15
CA LYS A 204 3.98 16.62 7.74
C LYS A 204 2.65 17.39 7.63
N GLN A 205 1.57 16.72 7.23
CA GLN A 205 0.23 17.32 7.24
C GLN A 205 -0.21 17.62 8.68
N LEU A 206 0.04 16.71 9.62
CA LEU A 206 -0.25 16.93 11.04
C LEU A 206 0.55 18.11 11.61
N ALA A 207 1.86 18.16 11.33
CA ALA A 207 2.70 19.29 11.75
C ALA A 207 2.20 20.63 11.17
N THR A 208 1.79 20.65 9.90
CA THR A 208 1.22 21.85 9.26
C THR A 208 -0.13 22.25 9.89
N LEU A 209 -1.00 21.27 10.16
CA LEU A 209 -2.27 21.53 10.84
C LEU A 209 -2.03 22.09 12.25
N SER A 210 -1.08 21.51 12.99
CA SER A 210 -0.80 21.91 14.37
C SER A 210 -0.33 23.37 14.47
N THR A 211 0.60 23.80 13.61
CA THR A 211 1.11 25.19 13.59
C THR A 211 0.09 26.24 13.15
N THR A 212 -0.97 25.82 12.45
CA THR A 212 -2.04 26.72 11.99
C THR A 212 -3.27 26.68 12.90
N SER A 213 -3.37 25.70 13.78
CA SER A 213 -4.48 25.48 14.69
C SER A 213 -4.28 26.25 15.99
N ALA A 214 -5.35 26.87 16.50
CA ALA A 214 -5.37 27.45 17.85
C ALA A 214 -5.71 26.41 18.94
N VAL A 215 -6.01 25.17 18.55
CA VAL A 215 -6.53 24.11 19.44
C VAL A 215 -5.59 22.92 19.56
N ILE A 216 -4.87 22.60 18.48
CA ILE A 216 -3.94 21.47 18.43
C ILE A 216 -2.55 22.03 18.69
N LYS A 217 -1.86 21.48 19.68
CA LYS A 217 -0.47 21.86 19.99
C LYS A 217 0.45 21.50 18.82
N ASP A 218 1.39 22.38 18.52
CA ASP A 218 2.47 22.16 17.56
C ASP A 218 3.12 20.78 17.74
N GLN A 219 3.10 19.99 16.67
CA GLN A 219 3.74 18.69 16.56
C GLN A 219 5.06 18.84 15.82
N THR A 220 6.09 18.13 16.26
CA THR A 220 7.43 18.18 15.68
C THR A 220 7.72 16.90 14.92
N VAL A 221 8.08 17.01 13.65
CA VAL A 221 8.50 15.88 12.82
C VAL A 221 10.00 15.63 13.05
N THR A 222 10.36 14.48 13.63
CA THR A 222 11.76 14.04 13.75
C THR A 222 12.15 13.05 12.67
N SER A 223 11.19 12.32 12.10
CA SER A 223 11.39 11.41 10.98
C SER A 223 11.86 12.09 9.69
N THR A 224 12.71 11.38 8.93
CA THR A 224 13.33 11.86 7.68
C THR A 224 12.95 10.98 6.50
N ALA A 225 13.35 11.37 5.28
CA ALA A 225 13.08 10.60 4.07
C ALA A 225 13.69 9.17 4.07
N ASN A 226 14.65 8.91 4.95
CA ASN A 226 15.31 7.61 5.09
C ASN A 226 14.85 6.83 6.32
N SER A 227 13.91 7.35 7.11
CA SER A 227 13.34 6.65 8.26
C SER A 227 12.59 5.39 7.81
N THR A 228 12.61 4.35 8.63
CA THR A 228 11.89 3.10 8.33
C THR A 228 10.38 3.30 8.54
N TYR A 229 9.56 2.41 7.96
CA TYR A 229 8.11 2.40 8.21
C TYR A 229 7.79 2.39 9.71
N SER A 230 8.50 1.57 10.49
CA SER A 230 8.27 1.42 11.92
C SER A 230 8.56 2.70 12.70
N ASP A 231 9.63 3.43 12.34
CA ASP A 231 10.01 4.68 12.99
C ASP A 231 8.91 5.73 12.78
N VAL A 232 8.54 5.97 11.52
CA VAL A 232 7.53 6.96 11.14
C VAL A 232 6.15 6.59 11.71
N ASN A 233 5.77 5.30 11.66
CA ASN A 233 4.49 4.83 12.19
C ASN A 233 4.38 5.04 13.71
N THR A 234 5.47 4.79 14.44
CA THR A 234 5.49 4.93 15.91
C THR A 234 5.35 6.39 16.31
N GLU A 235 6.10 7.28 15.66
CA GLU A 235 6.06 8.71 15.88
C GLU A 235 4.68 9.29 15.54
N LEU A 236 4.20 9.09 14.30
CA LEU A 236 2.91 9.61 13.85
C LEU A 236 1.75 9.13 14.73
N LYS A 237 1.77 7.87 15.17
CA LYS A 237 0.74 7.33 16.07
C LYS A 237 0.72 8.06 17.42
N ALA A 238 1.90 8.35 17.98
CA ALA A 238 2.02 9.09 19.22
C ALA A 238 1.53 10.53 19.04
N ASP A 239 1.97 11.21 17.97
CA ASP A 239 1.61 12.60 17.69
C ASP A 239 0.10 12.77 17.44
N LEU A 240 -0.54 11.84 16.73
CA LEU A 240 -1.99 11.85 16.55
C LEU A 240 -2.73 11.67 17.89
N ALA A 241 -2.24 10.77 18.74
CA ALA A 241 -2.82 10.55 20.07
C ALA A 241 -2.66 11.81 20.95
N ASP A 242 -1.49 12.45 20.93
CA ASP A 242 -1.18 13.66 21.68
C ASP A 242 -2.02 14.86 21.17
N ALA A 243 -2.13 15.03 19.85
CA ALA A 243 -2.97 16.05 19.23
C ALA A 243 -4.44 15.93 19.67
N ARG A 244 -4.96 14.70 19.77
CA ARG A 244 -6.32 14.43 20.23
C ARG A 244 -6.48 14.60 21.75
N ALA A 245 -5.49 14.16 22.52
CA ALA A 245 -5.52 14.16 23.99
C ALA A 245 -5.22 15.52 24.61
N GLN A 246 -4.70 16.48 23.83
CA GLN A 246 -4.36 17.83 24.29
C GLN A 246 -5.49 18.43 25.13
N ALA A 247 -5.21 18.64 26.42
CA ALA A 247 -6.17 19.19 27.35
C ALA A 247 -6.21 20.72 27.28
N SER A 248 -7.41 21.26 27.50
CA SER A 248 -7.63 22.68 27.75
C SER A 248 -6.99 23.06 29.10
N ALA A 249 -6.06 24.03 29.09
CA ALA A 249 -5.33 24.45 30.28
C ALA A 249 -5.03 25.95 30.25
N GLY A 250 -5.51 26.68 31.26
CA GLY A 250 -5.39 28.15 31.30
C GLY A 250 -6.09 28.80 30.10
N ASN A 251 -5.34 29.54 29.29
CA ASN A 251 -5.85 30.20 28.09
C ASN A 251 -5.77 29.34 26.82
N VAL A 252 -5.26 28.10 26.93
CA VAL A 252 -5.15 27.16 25.81
C VAL A 252 -6.42 26.33 25.71
N VAL A 253 -7.00 26.28 24.51
CA VAL A 253 -8.11 25.39 24.18
C VAL A 253 -7.51 24.10 23.63
N GLY A 254 -7.89 22.94 24.16
CA GLY A 254 -7.47 21.63 23.66
C GLY A 254 -8.64 20.84 23.08
N LEU A 255 -8.42 19.64 22.53
CA LEU A 255 -9.51 18.74 22.13
C LEU A 255 -10.06 17.90 23.30
N ASP A 256 -9.35 17.85 24.43
CA ASP A 256 -9.75 17.14 25.65
C ASP A 256 -10.06 15.65 25.44
N GLY A 257 -9.41 15.01 24.45
CA GLY A 257 -9.68 13.62 24.08
C GLY A 257 -11.06 13.37 23.46
N LYS A 258 -11.79 14.43 23.09
CA LYS A 258 -13.16 14.32 22.58
C LYS A 258 -13.18 14.05 21.08
N SER A 259 -14.19 13.27 20.67
CA SER A 259 -14.50 13.07 19.25
C SER A 259 -15.20 14.27 18.64
N THR A 260 -15.14 14.41 17.32
CA THR A 260 -15.90 15.42 16.57
C THR A 260 -17.40 15.35 16.87
N LEU A 261 -17.95 14.14 17.04
CA LEU A 261 -19.36 13.95 17.38
C LEU A 261 -19.68 14.52 18.75
N THR A 262 -18.85 14.24 19.76
CA THR A 262 -18.99 14.78 21.11
C THR A 262 -18.94 16.31 21.09
N LEU A 263 -17.93 16.88 20.43
CA LEU A 263 -17.75 18.32 20.33
C LEU A 263 -18.89 19.01 19.57
N THR A 264 -19.43 18.37 18.53
CA THR A 264 -20.60 18.89 17.79
C THR A 264 -21.85 18.93 18.68
N GLY A 265 -22.03 17.91 19.51
CA GLY A 265 -23.09 17.90 20.53
C GLY A 265 -22.90 19.03 21.55
N GLU A 266 -21.68 19.21 22.06
CA GLU A 266 -21.36 20.31 22.98
C GLU A 266 -21.58 21.69 22.35
N ALA A 267 -21.19 21.88 21.08
CA ALA A 267 -21.41 23.11 20.33
C ALA A 267 -22.90 23.45 20.22
N THR A 268 -23.75 22.44 20.00
CA THR A 268 -25.20 22.63 19.96
C THR A 268 -25.74 23.14 21.31
N VAL A 269 -25.24 22.58 22.42
CA VAL A 269 -25.63 22.99 23.77
C VAL A 269 -25.14 24.41 24.09
N LYS A 270 -23.90 24.76 23.72
CA LYS A 270 -23.35 26.11 23.97
C LYS A 270 -24.05 27.18 23.12
N ALA A 271 -24.40 26.88 21.88
CA ALA A 271 -25.18 27.79 21.03
C ALA A 271 -26.58 28.08 21.61
N ALA A 272 -27.24 27.06 22.18
CA ALA A 272 -28.52 27.24 22.87
C ALA A 272 -28.36 28.09 24.14
N ALA A 273 -27.30 27.86 24.93
CA ALA A 273 -27.00 28.67 26.11
C ALA A 273 -26.72 30.14 25.77
N LEU A 274 -25.99 30.41 24.68
CA LEU A 274 -25.76 31.75 24.16
C LEU A 274 -27.07 32.44 23.77
N THR A 275 -27.99 31.72 23.12
CA THR A 275 -29.32 32.24 22.76
C THR A 275 -30.11 32.62 24.02
N ALA A 276 -30.14 31.76 25.03
CA ALA A 276 -30.83 32.03 26.29
C ALA A 276 -30.22 33.22 27.06
N ALA A 277 -28.89 33.36 27.05
CA ALA A 277 -28.21 34.51 27.64
C ALA A 277 -28.53 35.81 26.89
N ALA A 278 -28.65 35.75 25.55
CA ALA A 278 -29.02 36.90 24.73
C ALA A 278 -30.46 37.37 25.01
N ASP A 279 -31.40 36.43 25.17
CA ASP A 279 -32.77 36.74 25.56
C ASP A 279 -32.84 37.41 26.93
N THR A 280 -32.06 36.90 27.90
CA THR A 280 -31.97 37.49 29.25
C THR A 280 -31.41 38.92 29.19
N LEU A 281 -30.35 39.13 28.42
CA LEU A 281 -29.73 40.44 28.25
C LEU A 281 -30.70 41.45 27.63
N ARG A 282 -31.50 41.03 26.65
CA ARG A 282 -32.50 41.89 25.97
C ARG A 282 -33.60 42.40 26.89
N LEU A 283 -33.87 41.73 28.00
CA LEU A 283 -34.80 42.21 29.03
C LEU A 283 -34.19 43.31 29.90
N SER A 284 -32.86 43.41 29.96
CA SER A 284 -32.14 44.37 30.82
C SER A 284 -31.51 45.55 30.07
N ASP A 285 -31.32 45.44 28.75
CA ASP A 285 -30.69 46.44 27.90
C ASP A 285 -31.37 46.49 26.52
N ASP A 286 -32.06 47.60 26.24
CA ASP A 286 -32.79 47.83 24.99
C ASP A 286 -31.88 47.97 23.76
N LYS A 287 -30.61 48.33 23.96
CA LYS A 287 -29.56 48.40 22.94
C LYS A 287 -28.68 47.14 22.86
N SER A 288 -29.03 46.10 23.61
CA SER A 288 -28.27 44.84 23.67
C SER A 288 -27.93 44.27 22.29
N VAL A 289 -28.89 44.21 21.37
CA VAL A 289 -28.67 43.64 20.01
C VAL A 289 -27.55 44.36 19.27
N GLU A 290 -27.56 45.70 19.28
CA GLU A 290 -26.51 46.52 18.66
C GLU A 290 -25.15 46.26 19.31
N LYS A 291 -25.11 46.24 20.65
CA LYS A 291 -23.88 46.04 21.42
C LYS A 291 -23.29 44.64 21.23
N THR A 292 -24.13 43.60 21.26
CA THR A 292 -23.68 42.21 21.01
C THR A 292 -23.23 42.02 19.58
N GLY A 293 -23.85 42.70 18.61
CA GLY A 293 -23.40 42.69 17.21
C GLY A 293 -22.06 43.39 17.01
N ALA A 294 -21.85 44.54 17.66
CA ALA A 294 -20.57 45.23 17.66
C ALA A 294 -19.47 44.39 18.34
N TYR A 295 -19.80 43.72 19.44
CA TYR A 295 -18.91 42.80 20.14
C TYR A 295 -18.50 41.61 19.26
N ASP A 296 -19.46 40.91 18.66
CA ASP A 296 -19.20 39.78 17.75
C ASP A 296 -18.32 40.19 16.56
N THR A 297 -18.63 41.35 15.95
CA THR A 297 -17.83 41.89 14.83
C THR A 297 -16.39 42.18 15.26
N ALA A 298 -16.21 42.85 16.39
CA ALA A 298 -14.88 43.21 16.89
C ALA A 298 -14.09 41.97 17.36
N ALA A 299 -14.75 40.99 18.00
CA ALA A 299 -14.14 39.74 18.43
C ALA A 299 -13.63 38.92 17.23
N LYS A 300 -14.42 38.83 16.15
CA LYS A 300 -14.01 38.16 14.91
C LYS A 300 -12.86 38.88 14.22
N ALA A 301 -12.88 40.21 14.19
CA ALA A 301 -11.78 41.00 13.63
C ALA A 301 -10.49 40.79 14.44
N LEU A 302 -10.56 40.77 15.77
CA LEU A 302 -9.42 40.51 16.65
C LEU A 302 -8.85 39.10 16.43
N ALA A 303 -9.70 38.08 16.38
CA ALA A 303 -9.28 36.71 16.09
C ALA A 303 -8.59 36.57 14.72
N ALA A 304 -9.01 37.35 13.72
CA ALA A 304 -8.41 37.33 12.39
C ALA A 304 -7.08 38.11 12.29
N ALA A 305 -6.88 39.13 13.14
CA ALA A 305 -5.79 40.09 12.98
C ALA A 305 -4.39 39.56 13.36
N LYS A 306 -4.30 38.42 14.08
CA LYS A 306 -3.07 37.71 14.51
C LYS A 306 -1.86 38.60 14.84
N GLU A 307 -1.51 38.69 16.12
CA GLU A 307 -0.25 39.33 16.56
C GLU A 307 0.97 38.73 15.81
N PRO A 308 1.89 39.54 15.29
CA PRO A 308 3.09 39.06 14.62
C PRO A 308 4.01 38.30 15.59
N ASN A 309 4.74 37.31 15.08
CA ASN A 309 5.72 36.59 15.87
C ASN A 309 6.85 37.52 16.33
N ALA A 310 7.12 37.55 17.64
CA ALA A 310 8.13 38.44 18.22
C ALA A 310 9.54 38.21 17.68
N ALA A 311 9.94 36.96 17.40
CA ALA A 311 11.25 36.65 16.85
C ALA A 311 11.38 37.14 15.39
N ASP A 312 10.33 37.01 14.59
CA ASP A 312 10.30 37.54 13.21
C ASP A 312 10.40 39.06 13.21
N VAL A 313 9.71 39.74 14.15
CA VAL A 313 9.82 41.19 14.33
C VAL A 313 11.24 41.58 14.72
N THR A 314 11.87 40.90 15.68
CA THR A 314 13.27 41.13 16.06
C THR A 314 14.21 40.96 14.88
N GLN A 315 14.03 39.90 14.08
CA GLN A 315 14.87 39.63 12.92
C GLN A 315 14.69 40.69 11.83
N ALA A 316 13.46 41.09 11.52
CA ALA A 316 13.17 42.12 10.52
C ALA A 316 13.74 43.49 10.93
N LYS A 317 13.64 43.86 12.21
CA LYS A 317 14.29 45.05 12.77
C LYS A 317 15.80 45.01 12.58
N ALA A 318 16.45 43.90 12.93
CA ALA A 318 17.91 43.76 12.76
C ALA A 318 18.35 43.88 11.29
N THR A 319 17.56 43.32 10.36
CA THR A 319 17.82 43.47 8.92
C THR A 319 17.71 44.93 8.46
N LEU A 320 16.72 45.68 8.96
CA LEU A 320 16.59 47.10 8.62
C LEU A 320 17.69 47.96 9.25
N VAL A 321 18.16 47.62 10.46
CA VAL A 321 19.33 48.25 11.09
C VAL A 321 20.58 48.09 10.21
N ALA A 322 20.81 46.90 9.65
CA ALA A 322 21.93 46.66 8.74
C ALA A 322 21.83 47.50 7.45
N TYR A 323 20.62 47.65 6.90
CA TYR A 323 20.37 48.53 5.76
C TYR A 323 20.69 49.99 6.07
N ALA A 324 20.21 50.49 7.22
CA ALA A 324 20.38 51.86 7.66
C ALA A 324 21.83 52.22 8.02
N ASN A 325 22.61 51.27 8.53
CA ASN A 325 24.03 51.45 8.82
C ASN A 325 24.93 51.58 7.58
N ASN A 326 24.43 51.23 6.38
CA ASN A 326 25.20 51.37 5.16
C ASN A 326 25.15 52.85 4.68
N PRO A 327 26.30 53.56 4.62
CA PRO A 327 26.33 54.96 4.23
C PRO A 327 25.74 55.25 2.83
N ALA A 328 25.76 54.27 1.92
CA ALA A 328 25.17 54.40 0.59
C ALA A 328 23.63 54.58 0.62
N ASN A 329 22.99 54.19 1.71
CA ASN A 329 21.54 54.24 1.89
C ASN A 329 21.07 55.48 2.68
N ALA A 330 22.00 56.34 3.13
CA ALA A 330 21.70 57.45 4.03
C ALA A 330 20.59 58.38 3.52
N THR A 331 20.54 58.66 2.21
CA THR A 331 19.50 59.53 1.63
C THR A 331 18.11 58.93 1.77
N VAL A 332 17.94 57.64 1.47
CA VAL A 332 16.65 56.94 1.58
C VAL A 332 16.25 56.85 3.05
N TRP A 333 17.19 56.46 3.91
CA TRP A 333 16.98 56.33 5.35
C TRP A 333 16.55 57.65 6.00
N ASP A 334 17.30 58.74 5.74
CA ASP A 334 17.04 60.04 6.35
C ASP A 334 15.72 60.66 5.85
N THR A 335 15.39 60.45 4.58
CA THR A 335 14.09 60.87 4.02
C THR A 335 12.95 60.14 4.73
N ALA A 336 13.04 58.82 4.87
CA ALA A 336 12.00 58.03 5.51
C ALA A 336 11.81 58.36 7.00
N LEU A 337 12.90 58.61 7.75
CA LEU A 337 12.80 59.04 9.14
C LEU A 337 12.16 60.42 9.26
N SER A 338 12.57 61.38 8.43
CA SER A 338 11.98 62.71 8.38
C SER A 338 10.48 62.63 8.05
N ASP A 339 10.13 61.81 7.07
CA ASP A 339 8.75 61.65 6.61
C ASP A 339 7.89 60.91 7.63
N ALA A 340 8.48 60.00 8.41
CA ALA A 340 7.88 59.35 9.58
C ALA A 340 7.77 60.28 10.81
N GLY A 341 8.40 61.46 10.78
CA GLY A 341 8.48 62.36 11.93
C GLY A 341 9.38 61.83 13.07
N VAL A 342 10.30 60.92 12.76
CA VAL A 342 11.26 60.36 13.72
C VAL A 342 12.49 61.25 13.79
N THR A 343 12.80 61.76 14.98
CA THR A 343 14.05 62.48 15.22
C THR A 343 15.20 61.49 15.23
N LYS A 344 16.11 61.61 14.27
CA LYS A 344 17.30 60.77 14.15
C LYS A 344 18.13 60.80 15.43
N ALA A 345 18.44 59.63 15.97
CA ALA A 345 19.32 59.44 17.11
C ALA A 345 20.77 59.76 16.74
N SER A 346 21.68 59.65 17.73
CA SER A 346 23.12 59.72 17.47
C SER A 346 23.50 58.71 16.37
N PRO A 347 24.49 58.98 15.50
CA PRO A 347 24.95 58.03 14.48
C PRO A 347 25.34 56.64 15.01
N ALA A 348 25.54 56.50 16.34
CA ALA A 348 25.81 55.24 17.01
C ALA A 348 24.57 54.37 17.30
N ASP A 349 23.35 54.92 17.24
CA ASP A 349 22.13 54.30 17.80
C ASP A 349 21.03 54.06 16.75
N VAL A 350 21.40 53.63 15.54
CA VAL A 350 20.46 53.32 14.43
C VAL A 350 19.36 52.32 14.81
N ALA A 351 19.62 51.43 15.78
CA ALA A 351 18.60 50.54 16.31
C ALA A 351 17.42 51.29 16.96
N ALA A 352 17.69 52.39 17.67
CA ALA A 352 16.65 53.21 18.29
C ALA A 352 15.79 53.94 17.25
N ASP A 353 16.39 54.34 16.12
CA ASP A 353 15.65 54.93 14.99
C ASP A 353 14.72 53.90 14.35
N VAL A 354 15.20 52.67 14.13
CA VAL A 354 14.39 51.55 13.62
C VAL A 354 13.23 51.21 14.56
N ASP A 355 13.46 51.18 15.88
CA ASP A 355 12.41 50.96 16.86
C ASP A 355 11.37 52.09 16.89
N SER A 356 11.83 53.34 16.77
CA SER A 356 10.95 54.51 16.69
C SER A 356 10.10 54.47 15.42
N LEU A 357 10.71 54.11 14.28
CA LEU A 357 10.00 53.92 13.02
C LEU A 357 8.96 52.81 13.12
N TYR A 358 9.30 51.66 13.72
CA TYR A 358 8.35 50.57 13.94
C TYR A 358 7.18 51.06 14.81
N THR A 359 7.47 51.75 15.91
CA THR A 359 6.45 52.32 16.80
C THR A 359 5.52 53.29 16.07
N VAL A 360 6.05 54.17 15.22
CA VAL A 360 5.22 55.07 14.40
C VAL A 360 4.29 54.26 13.49
N LEU A 361 4.79 53.23 12.82
CA LEU A 361 3.99 52.42 11.90
C LEU A 361 2.92 51.56 12.60
N THR A 362 3.12 51.19 13.87
CA THR A 362 2.21 50.31 14.63
C THR A 362 1.26 51.05 15.57
N THR A 363 1.46 52.35 15.77
CA THR A 363 0.60 53.17 16.64
C THR A 363 -0.81 53.31 16.05
N LEU A 364 -1.84 53.08 16.88
CA LEU A 364 -3.26 53.09 16.51
C LEU A 364 -3.69 54.32 15.69
N GLY A 365 -3.19 55.50 16.06
CA GLY A 365 -3.55 56.79 15.44
C GLY A 365 -2.82 57.13 14.14
N THR A 366 -1.89 56.29 13.69
CA THR A 366 -1.08 56.56 12.50
C THR A 366 -1.94 56.53 11.24
N SER A 367 -1.91 57.62 10.47
CA SER A 367 -2.71 57.75 9.26
C SER A 367 -2.20 56.85 8.13
N THR A 368 -3.11 56.32 7.31
CA THR A 368 -2.76 55.56 6.10
C THR A 368 -1.90 56.39 5.15
N THR A 369 -2.10 57.71 5.10
CA THR A 369 -1.26 58.63 4.31
C THR A 369 0.20 58.60 4.76
N LEU A 370 0.45 58.65 6.07
CA LEU A 370 1.80 58.58 6.62
C LEU A 370 2.47 57.23 6.35
N ILE A 371 1.73 56.13 6.56
CA ILE A 371 2.22 54.77 6.29
C ILE A 371 2.59 54.60 4.83
N ASN A 372 1.73 55.06 3.91
CA ASN A 372 1.98 54.98 2.47
C ASN A 372 3.19 55.83 2.06
N LYS A 373 3.39 56.99 2.70
CA LYS A 373 4.54 57.87 2.46
C LYS A 373 5.85 57.17 2.83
N VAL A 374 5.96 56.70 4.07
CA VAL A 374 7.14 55.94 4.56
C VAL A 374 7.38 54.69 3.70
N THR A 375 6.34 53.97 3.34
CA THR A 375 6.46 52.78 2.46
C THR A 375 6.98 53.14 1.08
N ALA A 376 6.57 54.28 0.53
CA ALA A 376 7.06 54.77 -0.75
C ALA A 376 8.52 55.22 -0.68
N ASP A 377 8.97 55.78 0.44
CA ASP A 377 10.39 56.14 0.64
C ASP A 377 11.29 54.91 0.55
N PHE A 378 10.83 53.77 1.06
CA PHE A 378 11.51 52.47 0.97
C PHE A 378 11.17 51.64 -0.28
N ALA A 379 10.62 52.25 -1.34
CA ALA A 379 10.27 51.52 -2.56
C ALA A 379 11.50 50.79 -3.15
N GLY A 380 11.39 49.45 -3.28
CA GLY A 380 12.48 48.60 -3.77
C GLY A 380 13.49 48.15 -2.70
N VAL A 381 13.31 48.53 -1.43
CA VAL A 381 14.18 48.11 -0.32
C VAL A 381 13.69 46.79 0.28
N THR A 382 14.40 45.71 -0.01
CA THR A 382 14.07 44.36 0.47
C THR A 382 14.07 44.26 1.99
N ALA A 383 15.02 44.91 2.67
CA ALA A 383 15.10 44.96 4.13
C ALA A 383 13.84 45.56 4.78
N PHE A 384 13.17 46.50 4.11
CA PHE A 384 11.94 47.11 4.59
C PHE A 384 10.70 46.25 4.29
N THR A 385 10.76 45.34 3.32
CA THR A 385 9.58 44.57 2.89
C THR A 385 9.02 43.71 4.04
N SER A 386 9.87 42.92 4.71
CA SER A 386 9.45 42.11 5.86
C SER A 386 9.08 42.99 7.08
N PHE A 387 9.88 44.03 7.35
CA PHE A 387 9.64 44.97 8.45
C PHE A 387 8.28 45.67 8.31
N GLY A 388 7.99 46.24 7.14
CA GLY A 388 6.75 46.94 6.86
C GLY A 388 5.54 46.00 6.87
N SER A 389 5.70 44.76 6.40
CA SER A 389 4.63 43.76 6.46
C SER A 389 4.26 43.38 7.89
N LEU A 390 5.26 43.13 8.75
CA LEU A 390 5.05 42.84 10.17
C LEU A 390 4.48 44.04 10.93
N ALA A 391 4.95 45.27 10.63
CA ALA A 391 4.38 46.48 11.21
C ALA A 391 2.92 46.71 10.80
N ALA A 392 2.56 46.42 9.54
CA ALA A 392 1.17 46.50 9.08
C ALA A 392 0.27 45.44 9.76
N GLN A 393 0.81 44.23 9.97
CA GLN A 393 0.13 43.18 10.74
C GLN A 393 -0.11 43.62 12.19
N GLU A 394 0.93 44.09 12.88
CA GLU A 394 0.84 44.65 14.24
C GLU A 394 -0.22 45.77 14.32
N LEU A 395 -0.18 46.75 13.41
CA LEU A 395 -1.16 47.84 13.40
C LEU A 395 -2.60 47.33 13.24
N THR A 396 -2.79 46.30 12.42
CA THR A 396 -4.10 45.67 12.23
C THR A 396 -4.57 45.00 13.52
N PHE A 397 -3.68 44.29 14.21
CA PHE A 397 -3.94 43.69 15.52
C PHE A 397 -4.26 44.74 16.60
N VAL A 398 -3.48 45.82 16.68
CA VAL A 398 -3.72 46.95 17.58
C VAL A 398 -5.08 47.60 17.34
N LYS A 399 -5.45 47.85 16.07
CA LYS A 399 -6.77 48.40 15.70
C LYS A 399 -7.92 47.47 16.09
N ALA A 400 -7.77 46.17 15.83
CA ALA A 400 -8.78 45.19 16.20
C ALA A 400 -8.93 45.07 17.73
N THR A 401 -7.82 45.14 18.46
CA THR A 401 -7.79 45.12 19.94
C THR A 401 -8.52 46.34 20.51
N ASP A 402 -8.24 47.55 20.02
CA ASP A 402 -8.94 48.76 20.44
C ASP A 402 -10.44 48.70 20.14
N ALA A 403 -10.82 48.25 18.93
CA ALA A 403 -12.23 48.06 18.57
C ALA A 403 -12.94 47.06 19.50
N PHE A 404 -12.28 45.94 19.82
CA PHE A 404 -12.81 44.95 20.75
C PHE A 404 -12.95 45.51 22.16
N ASN A 405 -11.95 46.20 22.68
CA ASN A 405 -12.00 46.81 24.02
C ASN A 405 -13.14 47.84 24.14
N LYS A 406 -13.37 48.64 23.08
CA LYS A 406 -14.49 49.59 23.02
C LYS A 406 -15.84 48.86 23.02
N ALA A 407 -15.99 47.80 22.23
CA ALA A 407 -17.21 47.01 22.19
C ALA A 407 -17.46 46.26 23.52
N ASP A 408 -16.42 45.70 24.12
CA ASP A 408 -16.48 45.02 25.43
C ASP A 408 -16.92 45.98 26.54
N THR A 409 -16.35 47.19 26.56
CA THR A 409 -16.71 48.26 27.51
C THR A 409 -18.15 48.73 27.29
N ALA A 410 -18.58 48.87 26.03
CA ALA A 410 -19.96 49.26 25.71
C ALA A 410 -20.98 48.20 26.16
N LEU A 411 -20.60 46.92 26.13
CA LEU A 411 -21.37 45.79 26.63
C LEU A 411 -21.10 45.54 28.13
N ALA A 412 -21.25 46.59 28.94
CA ALA A 412 -21.13 46.48 30.40
C ALA A 412 -22.45 46.05 31.05
N ASN A 413 -22.34 45.47 32.24
CA ASN A 413 -23.48 45.20 33.11
C ASN A 413 -24.22 46.50 33.44
N GLN A 414 -25.56 46.45 33.39
CA GLN A 414 -26.43 47.60 33.64
C GLN A 414 -27.37 47.31 34.80
N ASN A 415 -27.70 48.34 35.60
CA ASN A 415 -28.73 48.28 36.65
C ASN A 415 -28.57 47.13 37.65
N GLY A 416 -27.33 46.72 37.95
CA GLY A 416 -27.02 45.60 38.86
C GLY A 416 -27.25 44.19 38.28
N SER A 417 -27.60 44.07 36.99
CA SER A 417 -27.74 42.78 36.28
C SER A 417 -26.38 42.20 35.89
N THR A 418 -26.24 40.86 35.93
CA THR A 418 -25.06 40.12 35.40
C THR A 418 -25.24 39.66 33.95
N ALA A 419 -26.35 40.00 33.30
CA ALA A 419 -26.71 39.44 32.01
C ALA A 419 -25.68 39.70 30.90
N ALA A 420 -24.96 40.82 30.95
CA ALA A 420 -23.92 41.12 29.95
C ALA A 420 -22.70 40.21 30.16
N SER A 421 -22.25 40.02 31.41
CA SER A 421 -21.19 39.05 31.73
C SER A 421 -21.58 37.60 31.41
N ASP A 422 -22.82 37.22 31.69
CA ASP A 422 -23.32 35.86 31.40
C ASP A 422 -23.36 35.60 29.89
N TRP A 423 -23.78 36.60 29.11
CA TRP A 423 -23.73 36.53 27.65
C TRP A 423 -22.30 36.42 27.12
N LYS A 424 -21.35 37.23 27.61
CA LYS A 424 -19.94 37.17 27.20
C LYS A 424 -19.33 35.79 27.50
N ALA A 425 -19.63 35.21 28.66
CA ALA A 425 -19.18 33.88 29.03
C ALA A 425 -19.77 32.80 28.11
N ALA A 426 -21.07 32.89 27.80
CA ALA A 426 -21.71 31.96 26.85
C ALA A 426 -21.16 32.11 25.43
N TYR A 427 -20.87 33.34 25.00
CA TYR A 427 -20.28 33.65 23.69
C TYR A 427 -18.88 33.04 23.57
N ALA A 428 -18.03 33.23 24.58
CA ALA A 428 -16.70 32.65 24.61
C ALA A 428 -16.73 31.12 24.62
N ALA A 429 -17.66 30.51 25.37
CA ALA A 429 -17.82 29.06 25.41
C ALA A 429 -18.31 28.48 24.06
N ASP A 430 -19.24 29.15 23.38
CA ASP A 430 -19.73 28.78 22.05
C ASP A 430 -18.63 28.92 20.99
N ALA A 431 -17.88 30.02 21.01
CA ALA A 431 -16.76 30.24 20.10
C ALA A 431 -15.65 29.19 20.29
N SER A 432 -15.29 28.89 21.54
CA SER A 432 -14.25 27.91 21.88
C SER A 432 -14.59 26.51 21.37
N VAL A 433 -15.81 26.03 21.64
CA VAL A 433 -16.20 24.68 21.19
C VAL A 433 -16.36 24.60 19.67
N LYS A 434 -16.74 25.68 18.98
CA LYS A 434 -16.75 25.72 17.52
C LYS A 434 -15.33 25.60 16.94
N LEU A 435 -14.34 26.25 17.55
CA LEU A 435 -12.94 26.07 17.17
C LEU A 435 -12.48 24.62 17.40
N GLN A 436 -12.86 24.00 18.52
CA GLN A 436 -12.59 22.59 18.78
C GLN A 436 -13.21 21.68 17.71
N VAL A 437 -14.46 21.92 17.31
CA VAL A 437 -15.13 21.15 16.24
C VAL A 437 -14.37 21.24 14.93
N GLU A 438 -13.98 22.44 14.49
CA GLU A 438 -13.26 22.62 13.22
C GLU A 438 -11.87 21.98 13.26
N ALA A 439 -11.13 22.15 14.37
CA ALA A 439 -9.84 21.48 14.57
C ALA A 439 -9.99 19.95 14.60
N SER A 440 -11.02 19.44 15.27
CA SER A 440 -11.32 18.01 15.36
C SER A 440 -11.65 17.40 14.01
N LYS A 441 -12.44 18.08 13.16
CA LYS A 441 -12.71 17.63 11.78
C LYS A 441 -11.45 17.57 10.93
N ALA A 442 -10.58 18.56 11.06
CA ALA A 442 -9.31 18.58 10.33
C ALA A 442 -8.42 17.41 10.78
N LEU A 443 -8.35 17.13 12.09
CA LEU A 443 -7.61 16.00 12.63
C LEU A 443 -8.22 14.65 12.21
N ASP A 444 -9.54 14.51 12.20
CA ASP A 444 -10.24 13.29 11.75
C ASP A 444 -9.81 12.87 10.34
N ALA A 445 -9.59 13.83 9.43
CA ALA A 445 -9.17 13.55 8.06
C ALA A 445 -7.75 12.95 7.99
N ILE A 446 -6.85 13.44 8.85
CA ILE A 446 -5.47 12.94 8.96
C ILE A 446 -5.47 11.56 9.63
N GLU A 447 -6.20 11.40 10.73
CA GLU A 447 -6.37 10.11 11.41
C GLU A 447 -6.98 9.05 10.49
N ALA A 448 -7.95 9.40 9.64
CA ALA A 448 -8.53 8.49 8.67
C ALA A 448 -7.51 8.01 7.63
N SER A 449 -6.66 8.93 7.15
CA SER A 449 -5.58 8.61 6.20
C SER A 449 -4.55 7.67 6.83
N TYR A 450 -4.14 7.95 8.07
CA TYR A 450 -3.26 7.09 8.85
C TYR A 450 -3.87 5.70 9.07
N LYS A 451 -5.12 5.65 9.54
CA LYS A 451 -5.83 4.41 9.89
C LYS A 451 -6.00 3.46 8.69
N ALA A 452 -6.15 3.99 7.47
CA ALA A 452 -6.20 3.18 6.27
C ALA A 452 -4.89 2.39 6.06
N ILE A 453 -3.74 3.05 6.26
CA ILE A 453 -2.42 2.43 6.15
C ILE A 453 -2.18 1.43 7.28
N ASP A 454 -2.47 1.82 8.53
CA ASP A 454 -2.28 0.98 9.72
C ASP A 454 -3.18 -0.28 9.68
N THR A 455 -4.43 -0.16 9.22
CA THR A 455 -5.35 -1.29 9.07
C THR A 455 -4.84 -2.30 8.03
N ALA A 456 -4.37 -1.81 6.88
CA ALA A 456 -3.83 -2.69 5.84
C ALA A 456 -2.52 -3.37 6.27
N HIS A 457 -1.64 -2.66 6.99
CA HIS A 457 -0.44 -3.26 7.60
C HIS A 457 -0.78 -4.33 8.64
N THR A 458 -1.75 -4.05 9.52
CA THR A 458 -2.25 -5.02 10.51
C THR A 458 -2.79 -6.28 9.82
N ALA A 459 -3.53 -6.14 8.72
CA ALA A 459 -4.03 -7.28 7.95
C ALA A 459 -2.90 -8.11 7.34
N LEU A 460 -1.88 -7.46 6.76
CA LEU A 460 -0.71 -8.13 6.18
C LEU A 460 0.12 -8.86 7.22
N THR A 461 0.43 -8.22 8.36
CA THR A 461 1.18 -8.84 9.47
C THR A 461 0.41 -9.96 10.16
N THR A 462 -0.93 -9.87 10.21
CA THR A 462 -1.79 -10.98 10.66
C THR A 462 -1.68 -12.17 9.69
N ALA A 463 -1.69 -11.92 8.38
CA ALA A 463 -1.53 -12.98 7.38
C ALA A 463 -0.12 -13.61 7.42
N GLN A 464 0.91 -12.79 7.61
CA GLN A 464 2.29 -13.23 7.82
C GLN A 464 2.41 -14.13 9.05
N THR A 465 1.84 -13.71 10.18
CA THR A 465 1.84 -14.51 11.41
C THR A 465 1.09 -15.83 11.20
N ALA A 466 -0.08 -15.80 10.56
CA ALA A 466 -0.85 -17.01 10.27
C ALA A 466 -0.11 -17.97 9.32
N ALA A 467 0.71 -17.48 8.40
CA ALA A 467 1.56 -18.30 7.55
C ALA A 467 2.72 -18.92 8.36
N ALA A 468 3.39 -18.13 9.19
CA ALA A 468 4.46 -18.60 10.08
C ALA A 468 3.97 -19.66 11.08
N ASP A 469 2.78 -19.49 11.66
CA ASP A 469 2.17 -20.43 12.60
C ASP A 469 1.90 -21.80 11.94
N LYS A 470 1.42 -21.79 10.69
CA LYS A 470 1.24 -23.03 9.92
C LYS A 470 2.58 -23.72 9.62
N LEU A 471 3.63 -22.92 9.42
CA LEU A 471 4.96 -23.41 9.11
C LEU A 471 5.67 -24.04 10.32
N ALA A 472 5.40 -23.55 11.54
CA ALA A 472 6.05 -24.01 12.78
C ALA A 472 5.91 -25.52 13.09
N GLY A 473 4.94 -26.21 12.48
CA GLY A 473 4.75 -27.67 12.62
C GLY A 473 5.58 -28.54 11.67
N THR A 474 6.35 -27.93 10.75
CA THR A 474 7.07 -28.62 9.68
C THR A 474 8.55 -28.84 10.01
N SER A 475 9.16 -29.91 9.48
CA SER A 475 10.60 -30.16 9.62
C SER A 475 11.34 -29.38 8.53
N LEU A 476 11.98 -28.27 8.90
CA LEU A 476 12.67 -27.38 7.98
C LEU A 476 14.16 -27.32 8.30
N VAL A 477 14.98 -27.32 7.24
CA VAL A 477 16.44 -27.18 7.35
C VAL A 477 16.90 -26.07 6.42
N ALA A 478 17.31 -24.94 7.00
CA ALA A 478 17.87 -23.82 6.25
C ALA A 478 19.32 -24.13 5.82
N LEU A 479 19.63 -23.91 4.55
CA LEU A 479 20.94 -24.25 3.95
C LEU A 479 22.00 -23.16 4.09
N ASN A 480 21.61 -21.91 4.35
CA ASN A 480 22.53 -20.77 4.36
C ASN A 480 22.91 -20.28 5.78
N THR A 481 22.56 -21.03 6.83
CA THR A 481 22.87 -20.67 8.23
C THR A 481 24.14 -21.34 8.79
N LYS A 482 24.89 -22.11 7.99
CA LYS A 482 26.09 -22.84 8.46
C LYS A 482 27.35 -22.45 7.69
N ALA A 483 28.47 -22.27 8.38
CA ALA A 483 29.77 -22.02 7.76
C ALA A 483 30.27 -23.28 7.04
N ALA A 484 30.75 -23.12 5.80
CA ALA A 484 31.35 -24.19 5.01
C ALA A 484 32.64 -24.76 5.65
N PRO A 485 33.03 -26.03 5.38
CA PRO A 485 32.39 -27.02 4.51
C PRO A 485 31.88 -28.20 5.36
N ASP A 486 30.63 -28.17 5.79
CA ASP A 486 30.04 -29.24 6.60
C ASP A 486 28.80 -29.81 5.94
N THR A 487 28.63 -31.12 6.07
CA THR A 487 27.39 -31.86 5.77
C THR A 487 26.19 -31.16 6.41
N PHE A 488 25.16 -30.87 5.62
CA PHE A 488 23.86 -30.41 6.09
C PHE A 488 23.16 -31.62 6.72
N VAL A 489 23.42 -31.88 8.00
CA VAL A 489 22.80 -33.00 8.72
C VAL A 489 21.36 -32.61 9.05
N ALA A 490 20.40 -33.39 8.56
CA ALA A 490 19.00 -33.31 8.95
C ALA A 490 18.88 -33.32 10.47
N GLY A 491 18.28 -32.28 11.04
CA GLY A 491 17.91 -32.24 12.46
C GLY A 491 16.65 -33.05 12.77
N GLY A 492 16.08 -33.73 11.77
CA GLY A 492 14.83 -34.47 11.89
C GLY A 492 14.99 -35.79 12.64
N THR A 493 14.04 -36.07 13.53
CA THR A 493 13.71 -37.45 13.91
C THR A 493 13.47 -38.27 12.64
N ALA A 494 14.04 -39.47 12.54
CA ALA A 494 14.08 -40.35 11.34
C ALA A 494 12.74 -40.71 10.64
N ASP A 495 11.61 -40.14 11.08
CA ASP A 495 10.25 -40.46 10.64
C ASP A 495 9.48 -39.30 9.97
N LYS A 496 10.06 -38.10 9.79
CA LYS A 496 9.39 -36.97 9.10
C LYS A 496 10.08 -36.60 7.79
N ALA A 497 9.28 -36.25 6.77
CA ALA A 497 9.76 -35.67 5.52
C ALA A 497 10.39 -34.29 5.78
N ASP A 498 11.66 -34.11 5.40
CA ASP A 498 12.40 -32.87 5.61
C ASP A 498 12.28 -31.93 4.40
N VAL A 499 12.14 -30.63 4.68
CA VAL A 499 12.25 -29.57 3.67
C VAL A 499 13.54 -28.80 3.87
N PHE A 500 14.48 -29.00 2.94
CA PHE A 500 15.68 -28.21 2.83
C PHE A 500 15.39 -26.94 2.03
N TYR A 501 15.87 -25.78 2.48
CA TYR A 501 15.57 -24.52 1.79
C TYR A 501 16.63 -23.45 2.01
N PHE A 502 16.68 -22.47 1.11
CA PHE A 502 17.44 -21.23 1.34
C PHE A 502 16.55 -20.15 1.96
N THR A 503 17.03 -19.45 3.00
CA THR A 503 16.20 -18.40 3.63
C THR A 503 15.80 -17.31 2.64
N GLY A 504 14.58 -16.78 2.77
CA GLY A 504 14.05 -15.81 1.81
C GLY A 504 13.71 -16.41 0.44
N GLY A 505 13.78 -17.75 0.29
CA GLY A 505 13.45 -18.45 -0.94
C GLY A 505 14.39 -18.12 -2.11
N LYS A 506 15.66 -17.84 -1.83
CA LYS A 506 16.65 -17.47 -2.85
C LYS A 506 17.98 -18.19 -2.59
N VAL A 507 18.51 -18.85 -3.62
CA VAL A 507 19.83 -19.49 -3.56
C VAL A 507 20.91 -18.43 -3.39
N THR A 508 21.84 -18.69 -2.47
CA THR A 508 23.09 -17.93 -2.27
C THR A 508 24.27 -18.73 -2.85
N THR A 509 25.53 -18.43 -2.52
CA THR A 509 26.69 -19.27 -2.90
C THR A 509 27.01 -20.29 -1.79
N ALA A 510 26.01 -21.08 -1.39
CA ALA A 510 26.14 -22.03 -0.27
C ALA A 510 26.19 -23.47 -0.76
N ASP A 511 27.36 -24.09 -0.60
CA ASP A 511 27.62 -25.47 -1.02
C ASP A 511 27.54 -26.46 0.15
N GLY A 512 27.30 -27.73 -0.16
CA GLY A 512 27.44 -28.81 0.82
C GLY A 512 26.80 -30.12 0.38
N ALA A 513 26.50 -30.98 1.35
CA ALA A 513 25.90 -32.29 1.11
C ALA A 513 24.65 -32.51 1.96
N LEU A 514 23.59 -33.04 1.36
CA LEU A 514 22.32 -33.39 1.97
C LEU A 514 22.14 -34.90 1.88
N THR A 515 21.84 -35.57 2.99
CA THR A 515 21.19 -36.89 2.91
C THR A 515 19.77 -36.66 2.40
N PHE A 516 19.43 -37.20 1.23
CA PHE A 516 18.19 -36.92 0.53
C PHE A 516 17.43 -38.23 0.31
N GLU A 517 16.43 -38.49 1.13
CA GLU A 517 15.63 -39.72 1.08
C GLU A 517 14.58 -39.66 -0.04
N THR A 518 14.58 -40.69 -0.90
CA THR A 518 13.60 -40.86 -1.97
C THR A 518 12.17 -40.91 -1.43
N ALA A 519 11.25 -40.22 -2.10
CA ALA A 519 9.83 -40.12 -1.78
C ALA A 519 9.48 -39.44 -0.44
N LYS A 520 10.47 -38.83 0.25
CA LYS A 520 10.26 -38.10 1.51
C LYS A 520 10.74 -36.66 1.42
N ASP A 521 12.02 -36.47 1.09
CA ASP A 521 12.66 -35.18 1.27
C ASP A 521 12.47 -34.26 0.08
N SER A 522 12.58 -32.96 0.34
CA SER A 522 12.42 -31.94 -0.69
C SER A 522 13.37 -30.78 -0.48
N LEU A 523 13.90 -30.26 -1.57
CA LEU A 523 14.80 -29.11 -1.57
C LEU A 523 14.14 -27.96 -2.33
N TYR A 524 13.73 -26.92 -1.62
CA TYR A 524 13.21 -25.68 -2.17
C TYR A 524 14.33 -24.68 -2.44
N ILE A 525 14.57 -24.40 -3.72
CA ILE A 525 15.65 -23.53 -4.21
C ILE A 525 15.16 -22.11 -4.57
N GLY A 526 13.87 -21.83 -4.40
CA GLY A 526 13.26 -20.58 -4.83
C GLY A 526 12.59 -20.66 -6.19
N ASP A 527 11.76 -19.67 -6.49
CA ASP A 527 11.04 -19.57 -7.76
C ASP A 527 11.93 -18.98 -8.88
N GLY A 528 11.52 -19.21 -10.13
CA GLY A 528 12.19 -18.64 -11.32
C GLY A 528 13.33 -19.48 -11.91
N TYR A 529 13.55 -20.69 -11.39
CA TYR A 529 14.56 -21.62 -11.89
C TYR A 529 14.02 -22.54 -12.98
N THR A 530 14.87 -22.89 -13.96
CA THR A 530 14.59 -23.85 -15.03
C THR A 530 15.56 -25.02 -14.96
N LEU A 531 15.07 -26.26 -15.01
CA LEU A 531 15.93 -27.44 -15.13
C LEU A 531 16.52 -27.50 -16.55
N ASN A 532 17.84 -27.46 -16.66
CA ASN A 532 18.53 -27.66 -17.92
C ASN A 532 19.14 -29.06 -17.98
N THR A 533 18.49 -29.96 -18.73
CA THR A 533 18.91 -31.35 -18.92
C THR A 533 19.92 -31.52 -20.07
N THR A 534 20.23 -30.45 -20.80
CA THR A 534 21.12 -30.49 -21.98
C THR A 534 22.55 -30.04 -21.67
N ALA A 535 22.74 -29.35 -20.55
CA ALA A 535 24.05 -28.90 -20.10
C ALA A 535 24.99 -30.09 -19.84
N LYS A 536 26.28 -29.88 -20.10
CA LYS A 536 27.32 -30.90 -19.91
C LYS A 536 28.41 -30.39 -19.00
N PHE A 537 28.77 -31.21 -18.01
CA PHE A 537 29.95 -31.01 -17.19
C PHE A 537 31.17 -31.72 -17.82
N ASP A 538 32.23 -30.97 -18.08
CA ASP A 538 33.54 -31.50 -18.49
C ASP A 538 34.45 -31.62 -17.27
N ALA A 539 34.65 -32.86 -16.82
CA ALA A 539 35.46 -33.19 -15.66
C ALA A 539 36.96 -32.91 -15.84
N ALA A 540 37.45 -32.78 -17.08
CA ALA A 540 38.87 -32.48 -17.35
C ALA A 540 39.18 -30.98 -17.18
N THR A 541 38.20 -30.11 -17.45
CA THR A 541 38.34 -28.65 -17.41
C THR A 541 37.58 -28.00 -16.25
N GLY A 542 36.69 -28.74 -15.59
CA GLY A 542 35.77 -28.23 -14.57
C GLY A 542 34.69 -27.32 -15.11
N THR A 543 34.38 -27.38 -16.41
CA THR A 543 33.45 -26.43 -17.04
C THR A 543 32.08 -27.05 -17.29
N ILE A 544 31.03 -26.28 -17.00
CA ILE A 544 29.67 -26.56 -17.44
C ILE A 544 29.43 -25.82 -18.75
N THR A 545 28.98 -26.54 -19.78
CA THR A 545 28.66 -26.00 -21.11
C THR A 545 27.17 -26.19 -21.41
N GLY A 546 26.60 -25.29 -22.22
CA GLY A 546 25.20 -25.40 -22.66
C GLY A 546 24.16 -24.74 -21.75
N GLY A 547 24.59 -23.81 -20.89
CA GLY A 547 23.69 -22.92 -20.13
C GLY A 547 22.98 -21.89 -21.02
N GLN A 548 21.90 -21.32 -20.48
CA GLN A 548 21.02 -20.37 -21.17
C GLN A 548 21.10 -18.97 -20.55
N ASN A 549 21.38 -17.97 -21.38
CA ASN A 549 21.47 -16.59 -20.91
C ASN A 549 20.12 -16.05 -20.44
N GLY A 550 20.12 -15.37 -19.29
CA GLY A 550 18.96 -14.63 -18.77
C GLY A 550 17.88 -15.52 -18.15
N VAL A 551 18.20 -16.78 -17.85
CA VAL A 551 17.36 -17.72 -17.13
C VAL A 551 18.18 -18.27 -15.98
N LYS A 552 17.61 -18.32 -14.77
CA LYS A 552 18.25 -19.05 -13.65
C LYS A 552 18.10 -20.53 -13.88
N GLU A 553 19.20 -21.27 -13.82
CA GLU A 553 19.20 -22.70 -14.12
C GLU A 553 19.50 -23.57 -12.90
N VAL A 554 19.00 -24.79 -12.97
CA VAL A 554 19.42 -25.91 -12.13
C VAL A 554 19.88 -27.06 -13.02
N PHE A 555 20.98 -27.69 -12.63
CA PHE A 555 21.59 -28.81 -13.34
C PHE A 555 21.74 -30.00 -12.41
N PHE A 556 21.56 -31.21 -12.93
CA PHE A 556 21.84 -32.45 -12.21
C PHE A 556 22.99 -33.19 -12.89
N PHE A 557 24.11 -33.32 -12.18
CA PHE A 557 25.27 -34.05 -12.66
C PHE A 557 25.56 -35.24 -11.76
N LYS A 558 25.86 -36.38 -12.38
CA LYS A 558 26.40 -37.53 -11.66
C LYS A 558 27.88 -37.29 -11.39
N ASP A 559 28.27 -37.37 -10.11
CA ASP A 559 29.66 -37.27 -9.67
C ASP A 559 29.96 -38.44 -8.72
N GLY A 560 30.78 -39.40 -9.18
CA GLY A 560 31.00 -40.67 -8.50
C GLY A 560 29.71 -41.46 -8.29
N SER A 561 29.36 -41.73 -7.02
CA SER A 561 28.16 -42.50 -6.63
C SER A 561 26.93 -41.62 -6.33
N ASN A 562 27.09 -40.30 -6.28
CA ASN A 562 26.05 -39.36 -5.89
C ASN A 562 25.62 -38.47 -7.08
N ILE A 563 24.47 -37.83 -6.93
CA ILE A 563 24.05 -36.72 -7.80
C ILE A 563 24.36 -35.38 -7.12
N LYS A 564 24.82 -34.41 -7.90
CA LYS A 564 25.00 -33.02 -7.47
C LYS A 564 23.97 -32.14 -8.18
N ALA A 565 23.20 -31.38 -7.40
CA ALA A 565 22.37 -30.29 -7.88
C ALA A 565 23.24 -29.02 -7.91
N VAL A 566 23.50 -28.51 -9.11
CA VAL A 566 24.21 -27.25 -9.32
C VAL A 566 23.18 -26.18 -9.63
N ILE A 567 23.10 -25.15 -8.80
CA ILE A 567 22.01 -24.17 -8.81
C ILE A 567 22.59 -22.77 -8.96
N GLU A 568 22.13 -21.99 -9.92
CA GLU A 568 22.69 -20.65 -10.13
C GLU A 568 22.28 -19.64 -9.03
N ALA A 569 23.23 -18.90 -8.47
CA ALA A 569 22.95 -17.87 -7.47
C ALA A 569 22.52 -16.53 -8.10
N ALA A 570 22.93 -16.27 -9.34
CA ALA A 570 22.59 -15.06 -10.13
C ALA A 570 22.23 -15.46 -11.57
N ASP A 571 21.65 -14.53 -12.35
CA ASP A 571 21.41 -14.76 -13.78
C ASP A 571 22.77 -14.82 -14.49
N LEU A 572 23.28 -16.02 -14.72
CA LEU A 572 24.56 -16.19 -15.39
C LEU A 572 24.35 -16.10 -16.89
N GLY A 573 25.03 -15.13 -17.52
CA GLY A 573 25.17 -15.11 -18.97
C GLY A 573 26.45 -15.83 -19.36
N SER A 574 26.37 -17.07 -19.86
CA SER A 574 27.32 -17.64 -20.83
C SER A 574 27.08 -19.13 -21.06
N SER A 575 27.31 -19.57 -22.30
CA SER A 575 27.43 -20.96 -22.75
C SER A 575 28.53 -21.79 -22.04
N THR A 576 29.32 -21.18 -21.15
CA THR A 576 30.43 -21.77 -20.39
C THR A 576 30.59 -21.06 -19.03
N PHE A 577 30.35 -21.76 -17.92
CA PHE A 577 30.75 -21.36 -16.55
C PHE A 577 31.76 -22.38 -16.00
N GLN A 578 32.80 -21.92 -15.30
CA GLN A 578 33.82 -22.78 -14.71
C GLN A 578 33.55 -22.97 -13.22
N ALA A 579 33.18 -24.18 -12.81
CA ALA A 579 33.22 -24.55 -11.39
C ALA A 579 34.69 -24.61 -10.99
N THR A 580 35.09 -23.94 -9.91
CA THR A 580 36.51 -23.86 -9.54
C THR A 580 37.01 -25.23 -9.10
N VAL A 581 37.87 -25.84 -9.91
CA VAL A 581 38.45 -27.15 -9.63
C VAL A 581 39.44 -27.03 -8.47
N ALA A 582 39.09 -27.55 -7.30
CA ALA A 582 40.03 -27.64 -6.21
C ALA A 582 41.10 -28.71 -6.53
N ASN A 583 42.34 -28.27 -6.72
CA ASN A 583 43.57 -29.08 -6.60
C ASN A 583 43.52 -30.48 -7.25
N GLY A 584 43.47 -30.55 -8.59
CA GLY A 584 43.84 -31.76 -9.33
C GLY A 584 42.89 -32.96 -9.21
N THR A 585 41.66 -32.76 -8.70
CA THR A 585 40.60 -33.77 -8.74
C THR A 585 39.53 -33.35 -9.76
N SER A 586 39.02 -34.30 -10.54
CA SER A 586 38.09 -34.10 -11.67
C SER A 586 36.64 -33.80 -11.25
N ASN A 587 36.42 -33.35 -10.01
CA ASN A 587 35.12 -33.34 -9.35
C ASN A 587 34.45 -31.95 -9.39
N LEU A 588 33.12 -31.94 -9.27
CA LEU A 588 32.31 -30.72 -9.09
C LEU A 588 32.42 -30.23 -7.64
N ASP A 589 33.53 -29.60 -7.28
CA ASP A 589 33.79 -29.21 -5.88
C ASP A 589 33.27 -27.80 -5.55
N ALA A 590 32.87 -27.66 -4.29
CA ALA A 590 32.39 -26.43 -3.67
C ALA A 590 33.43 -25.30 -3.74
N SER A 591 33.00 -24.07 -4.07
CA SER A 591 33.88 -22.89 -4.11
C SER A 591 33.16 -21.62 -3.69
N ALA A 592 33.69 -20.92 -2.69
CA ALA A 592 33.17 -19.61 -2.28
C ALA A 592 33.29 -18.50 -3.36
N SER A 593 33.98 -18.78 -4.46
CA SER A 593 34.16 -17.86 -5.60
C SER A 593 33.30 -18.22 -6.81
N ASP A 594 32.59 -19.35 -6.77
CA ASP A 594 31.69 -19.72 -7.84
C ASP A 594 30.35 -18.96 -7.72
N GLN A 595 29.62 -18.86 -8.83
CA GLN A 595 28.34 -18.16 -8.88
C GLN A 595 27.16 -19.13 -8.79
N VAL A 596 27.41 -20.32 -8.26
CA VAL A 596 26.45 -21.41 -8.12
C VAL A 596 26.38 -21.83 -6.65
N SER A 597 25.41 -22.67 -6.32
CA SER A 597 25.42 -23.53 -5.15
C SER A 597 25.49 -24.97 -5.63
N ILE A 598 26.45 -25.72 -5.12
CA ILE A 598 26.62 -27.14 -5.41
C ILE A 598 26.16 -27.94 -4.20
N ILE A 599 25.04 -28.62 -4.37
CA ILE A 599 24.42 -29.45 -3.34
C ILE A 599 24.57 -30.92 -3.73
N THR A 600 25.37 -31.66 -2.96
CA THR A 600 25.51 -33.11 -3.12
C THR A 600 24.32 -33.82 -2.49
N LEU A 601 23.53 -34.52 -3.29
CA LEU A 601 22.36 -35.29 -2.86
C LEU A 601 22.77 -36.73 -2.55
N THR A 602 23.33 -36.94 -1.36
CA THR A 602 23.70 -38.28 -0.87
C THR A 602 22.45 -39.16 -0.70
N GLY A 603 22.50 -40.39 -1.22
CA GLY A 603 21.34 -41.30 -1.28
C GLY A 603 20.68 -41.37 -2.65
N ILE A 604 20.97 -40.41 -3.54
CA ILE A 604 20.50 -40.40 -4.93
C ILE A 604 21.63 -40.84 -5.86
N THR A 605 21.37 -41.84 -6.69
CA THR A 605 22.39 -42.52 -7.51
C THR A 605 22.20 -42.32 -9.01
N SER A 606 21.02 -41.88 -9.44
CA SER A 606 20.70 -41.54 -10.83
C SER A 606 19.94 -40.21 -10.92
N VAL A 607 20.19 -39.45 -11.98
CA VAL A 607 19.44 -38.22 -12.30
C VAL A 607 17.96 -38.54 -12.55
N ASP A 608 17.67 -39.73 -13.08
CA ASP A 608 16.30 -40.18 -13.34
C ASP A 608 15.47 -40.29 -12.05
N GLN A 609 16.10 -40.36 -10.87
CA GLN A 609 15.40 -40.37 -9.59
C GLN A 609 14.95 -38.98 -9.15
N LEU A 610 15.34 -37.91 -9.85
CA LEU A 610 15.04 -36.54 -9.47
C LEU A 610 13.93 -35.97 -10.33
N SER A 611 13.14 -35.10 -9.72
CA SER A 611 12.17 -34.27 -10.41
C SER A 611 12.35 -32.83 -9.95
N PHE A 612 12.19 -31.91 -10.90
CA PHE A 612 12.24 -30.49 -10.63
C PHE A 612 10.96 -29.82 -11.14
N ALA A 613 10.25 -29.14 -10.25
CA ALA A 613 9.09 -28.34 -10.60
C ALA A 613 8.93 -27.18 -9.60
N ASN A 614 8.60 -25.99 -10.08
CA ASN A 614 8.26 -24.81 -9.25
C ASN A 614 9.30 -24.47 -8.17
N GLY A 615 10.58 -24.60 -8.50
CA GLY A 615 11.66 -24.33 -7.56
C GLY A 615 11.92 -25.44 -6.55
N VAL A 616 11.33 -26.63 -6.73
CA VAL A 616 11.45 -27.75 -5.81
C VAL A 616 12.11 -28.93 -6.49
N ILE A 617 13.20 -29.41 -5.89
CA ILE A 617 13.83 -30.67 -6.22
C ILE A 617 13.23 -31.74 -5.29
N THR A 618 12.73 -32.82 -5.88
CA THR A 618 12.19 -33.98 -5.16
C THR A 618 12.84 -35.25 -5.70
N ALA A 619 12.86 -36.31 -4.90
CA ALA A 619 13.36 -37.61 -5.32
C ALA A 619 12.23 -38.65 -5.34
N HIS A 620 12.23 -39.52 -6.35
CA HIS A 620 11.29 -40.63 -6.50
C HIS A 620 12.05 -41.98 -6.60
N ALA A 621 11.32 -43.05 -6.32
CA ALA A 621 11.85 -44.41 -6.20
C ALA A 621 12.26 -45.03 -7.53
#